data_AF-A0A818WRH5-F1
#
_entry.id   AF-A0A818WRH5-F1
#
_cell.length_a   1.000
_cell.length_b   1.000
_cell.length_c   1.000
_cell.angle_alpha   90.00
_cell.angle_beta   90.00
_cell.angle_gamma   90.00
#
_symmetry.space_group_name_H-M   'P 1'
#
loop_
_entity.id
_entity.type
_entity.pdbx_description
1 polymer ?
#
loop_
_entity_poly.entity_id
_entity_poly.type
_entity_poly.pdbx_seq_one_letter_code
_entity_poly.pdbx_strand_id
1 'polypeptide(L)'
;MNIRYEFLIRARPDSGRAAVNQKLEPLNNLTIVIPDQHHFGDYNDRFAIGSTSMMEKYTSRWHNVSACYIKNIHAEPFLKLFLDQFDTNVTSMKRLTYEQLPHGCGQCH
;
A
#
# COMPACT_ATOMS: atom_id res chain seq x y z
N MET A 1 21.27 15.14 9.06
CA MET A 1 20.77 13.82 9.50
C MET A 1 20.02 13.22 8.32
N ASN A 2 20.70 12.37 7.53
CA ASN A 2 20.17 11.82 6.28
C ASN A 2 19.31 10.60 6.59
N ILE A 3 18.01 10.84 6.71
CA ILE A 3 17.02 9.79 6.85
C ILE A 3 16.82 9.15 5.46
N ARG A 4 17.45 8.00 5.21
CA ARG A 4 17.20 7.15 4.05
C ARG A 4 16.03 6.24 4.35
N TYR A 5 14.83 6.53 3.84
CA TYR A 5 13.71 5.61 3.87
C TYR A 5 13.02 5.55 2.51
N GLU A 6 13.13 4.41 1.84
CA GLU A 6 12.28 3.98 0.72
C GLU A 6 11.86 2.53 1.03
N PHE A 7 11.03 2.34 2.06
CA PHE A 7 10.56 0.99 2.39
C PHE A 7 9.43 0.60 1.45
N LEU A 8 9.67 -0.42 0.64
CA LEU A 8 8.71 -1.03 -0.26
C LEU A 8 7.98 -2.14 0.48
N ILE A 9 6.66 -2.04 0.66
CA ILE A 9 5.91 -3.18 1.18
C ILE A 9 4.90 -3.73 0.19
N ARG A 10 5.18 -4.98 -0.19
CA ARG A 10 4.29 -5.91 -0.87
C ARG A 10 3.25 -6.38 0.15
N ALA A 11 2.03 -5.90 0.01
CA ALA A 11 0.96 -6.30 0.90
C ALA A 11 0.23 -7.58 0.45
N ARG A 12 0.47 -8.05 -0.78
CA ARG A 12 -0.06 -9.32 -1.29
C ARG A 12 0.98 -10.18 -2.01
N PRO A 13 0.91 -11.52 -1.89
CA PRO A 13 1.83 -12.45 -2.54
C PRO A 13 1.74 -12.45 -4.07
N ASP A 14 0.79 -11.77 -4.68
CA ASP A 14 0.74 -11.61 -6.12
C ASP A 14 1.35 -10.31 -6.65
N SER A 15 1.79 -9.42 -5.77
CA SER A 15 2.42 -8.18 -6.22
C SER A 15 3.94 -8.41 -6.35
N GLY A 16 4.46 -8.24 -7.55
CA GLY A 16 5.89 -8.28 -7.88
C GLY A 16 6.61 -7.00 -7.49
N ARG A 17 7.91 -6.91 -7.81
CA ARG A 17 8.69 -5.69 -7.57
C ARG A 17 8.14 -4.54 -8.41
N ALA A 18 8.16 -3.33 -7.86
CA ALA A 18 7.95 -2.13 -8.66
C ALA A 18 9.23 -1.67 -9.34
N ALA A 19 9.09 -1.27 -10.59
CA ALA A 19 10.09 -0.48 -11.28
C ALA A 19 9.96 0.98 -10.83
N VAL A 20 10.64 1.33 -9.73
CA VAL A 20 10.72 2.72 -9.28
C VAL A 20 11.81 3.42 -10.09
N ASN A 21 11.43 3.91 -11.27
CA ASN A 21 12.34 4.60 -12.20
C ASN A 21 12.58 6.08 -11.84
N GLN A 22 12.05 6.54 -10.71
CA GLN A 22 12.18 7.92 -10.25
C GLN A 22 12.70 7.96 -8.82
N LYS A 23 13.62 8.90 -8.58
CA LYS A 23 14.02 9.25 -7.23
C LYS A 23 12.82 9.87 -6.53
N LEU A 24 12.32 9.22 -5.49
CA LEU A 24 11.24 9.78 -4.70
C LEU A 24 11.82 10.90 -3.85
N GLU A 25 11.24 12.10 -3.97
CA GLU A 25 11.52 13.15 -2.99
C GLU A 25 11.14 12.66 -1.59
N PRO A 26 11.85 13.10 -0.54
CA PRO A 26 11.57 12.68 0.82
C PRO A 26 10.09 12.87 1.15
N LEU A 27 9.37 11.77 1.34
CA LEU A 27 7.97 11.82 1.71
C LEU A 27 7.85 12.34 3.14
N ASN A 28 6.87 13.20 3.35
CA ASN A 28 6.35 13.56 4.66
C ASN A 28 6.06 12.28 5.47
N ASN A 29 6.35 12.30 6.78
CA ASN A 29 6.10 11.19 7.70
C ASN A 29 4.64 10.72 7.82
N LEU A 30 3.68 11.45 7.25
CA LEU A 30 2.25 11.15 7.21
C LEU A 30 1.75 10.83 5.79
N THR A 31 2.63 10.85 4.78
CA THR A 31 2.24 10.65 3.39
C THR A 31 2.59 9.25 2.92
N ILE A 32 1.59 8.59 2.33
CA ILE A 32 1.73 7.35 1.58
C ILE A 32 1.49 7.65 0.11
N VAL A 33 2.40 7.18 -0.74
CA VAL A 33 2.27 7.21 -2.20
C VAL A 33 1.81 5.84 -2.67
N ILE A 34 0.79 5.81 -3.52
CA ILE A 34 0.28 4.62 -4.18
C ILE A 34 0.39 4.76 -5.70
N PRO A 35 0.40 3.65 -6.44
CA PRO A 35 0.42 3.71 -7.90
C PRO A 35 -0.97 4.13 -8.41
N ASP A 36 -1.01 4.79 -9.56
CA ASP A 36 -2.28 5.20 -10.20
C ASP A 36 -3.02 4.05 -10.92
N GLN A 37 -2.62 2.81 -10.63
CA GLN A 37 -3.23 1.58 -11.10
C GLN A 37 -3.72 0.75 -9.91
N HIS A 38 -4.80 -0.01 -10.12
CA HIS A 38 -5.35 -0.95 -9.12
C HIS A 38 -5.64 -0.30 -7.75
N HIS A 39 -6.06 0.96 -7.75
CA HIS A 39 -6.59 1.63 -6.57
C HIS A 39 -8.11 1.76 -6.68
N PHE A 40 -8.79 1.65 -5.54
CA PHE A 40 -10.22 1.89 -5.42
C PHE A 40 -10.45 2.92 -4.31
N GLY A 41 -11.12 4.02 -4.67
CA GLY A 41 -11.37 5.13 -3.75
C GLY A 41 -10.09 5.81 -3.24
N ASP A 42 -9.05 5.90 -4.07
CA ASP A 42 -7.73 6.47 -3.76
C ASP A 42 -6.88 5.65 -2.76
N TYR A 43 -7.20 4.37 -2.57
CA TYR A 43 -6.37 3.44 -1.79
C TYR A 43 -6.00 2.23 -2.63
N ASN A 44 -4.76 1.78 -2.47
CA ASN A 44 -4.24 0.56 -3.08
C ASN A 44 -3.88 -0.38 -1.94
N ASP A 45 -4.37 -1.62 -1.93
CA ASP A 45 -4.10 -2.64 -0.90
C ASP A 45 -2.89 -3.53 -1.22
N ARG A 46 -2.20 -3.27 -2.33
CA ARG A 46 -1.17 -4.13 -2.93
C ARG A 46 0.21 -3.53 -2.79
N PHE A 47 0.31 -2.24 -3.07
CA PHE A 47 1.54 -1.50 -3.21
C PHE A 47 1.41 -0.08 -2.65
N ALA A 48 2.36 0.29 -1.80
CA ALA A 48 2.47 1.62 -1.22
C ALA A 48 3.93 1.94 -0.90
N ILE A 49 4.25 3.23 -0.88
CA ILE A 49 5.55 3.76 -0.45
C ILE A 49 5.31 4.87 0.56
N GLY A 50 6.07 4.88 1.65
CA GLY A 50 6.02 5.94 2.64
C GLY A 50 7.17 5.81 3.63
N SER A 51 7.10 6.59 4.71
CA SER A 51 8.02 6.44 5.83
C SER A 51 7.88 5.05 6.47
N THR A 52 8.94 4.56 7.13
CA THR A 52 8.91 3.26 7.82
C THR A 52 7.75 3.16 8.81
N SER A 53 7.52 4.20 9.61
CA SER A 53 6.41 4.23 10.58
C SER A 53 5.03 4.12 9.90
N MET A 54 4.86 4.70 8.70
CA MET A 54 3.61 4.57 7.97
C MET A 54 3.45 3.22 7.30
N MET A 55 4.54 2.65 6.80
CA MET A 55 4.53 1.33 6.19
C MET A 55 4.30 0.21 7.21
N GLU A 56 4.80 0.38 8.43
CA GLU A 56 4.45 -0.46 9.59
C GLU A 56 2.94 -0.42 9.88
N LYS A 57 2.34 0.77 9.93
CA LYS A 57 0.88 0.91 10.09
C LYS A 57 0.15 0.25 8.92
N TYR A 58 0.45 0.65 7.70
CA TYR A 58 -0.17 0.17 6.46
C TYR A 58 -0.18 -1.38 6.35
N THR A 59 0.86 -2.04 6.84
CA THR A 59 0.95 -3.51 6.87
C THR A 59 0.24 -4.15 8.05
N SER A 60 0.23 -3.48 9.21
CA SER A 60 -0.40 -4.01 10.42
C SER A 60 -1.93 -4.13 10.34
N ARG A 61 -2.57 -3.60 9.28
CA ARG A 61 -4.01 -3.71 9.04
C ARG A 61 -4.54 -5.15 9.15
N TRP A 62 -3.73 -6.16 8.78
CA TRP A 62 -4.10 -7.58 8.85
C TRP A 62 -4.42 -8.02 10.28
N HIS A 63 -3.74 -7.45 11.29
CA HIS A 63 -4.04 -7.71 12.70
C HIS A 63 -5.41 -7.16 13.13
N ASN A 64 -5.93 -6.17 12.41
CA ASN A 64 -7.24 -5.56 12.68
C ASN A 64 -8.36 -6.13 11.82
N VAL A 65 -8.06 -6.99 10.84
CA VAL A 65 -9.09 -7.64 10.01
C VAL A 65 -10.00 -8.52 10.88
N SER A 66 -9.44 -9.25 11.84
CA SER A 66 -10.22 -10.08 12.77
C SER A 66 -11.13 -9.28 13.70
N ALA A 67 -10.78 -8.02 13.97
CA ALA A 67 -11.57 -7.09 14.77
C ALA A 67 -12.56 -6.26 13.94
N CYS A 68 -12.55 -6.40 12.61
CA CYS A 68 -13.46 -5.66 11.74
C CYS A 68 -14.89 -6.19 11.89
N TYR A 69 -15.78 -5.36 12.44
CA TYR A 69 -17.19 -5.68 12.61
C TYR A 69 -18.00 -5.57 11.30
N ILE A 70 -17.43 -4.95 10.26
CA ILE A 70 -18.07 -4.75 8.96
C ILE A 70 -17.91 -6.02 8.12
N LYS A 71 -19.01 -6.74 7.91
CA LYS A 71 -19.03 -7.92 7.03
C LYS A 71 -18.98 -7.48 5.56
N ASN A 72 -18.28 -8.27 4.73
CA ASN A 72 -18.17 -8.07 3.27
C ASN A 72 -17.54 -6.74 2.83
N ILE A 73 -16.67 -6.15 3.64
CA ILE A 73 -15.89 -4.98 3.22
C ILE A 73 -14.77 -5.40 2.28
N HIS A 74 -14.62 -4.70 1.15
CA HIS A 74 -13.47 -4.87 0.25
C HIS A 74 -12.17 -4.41 0.93
N ALA A 75 -11.03 -4.90 0.44
CA ALA A 75 -9.72 -4.64 1.05
C ALA A 75 -9.34 -3.15 1.02
N GLU A 76 -9.59 -2.45 -0.09
CA GLU A 76 -9.25 -1.04 -0.27
C GLU A 76 -10.10 -0.12 0.63
N PRO A 77 -11.45 -0.26 0.70
CA PRO A 77 -12.25 0.48 1.69
C PRO A 77 -11.88 0.18 3.15
N PHE A 78 -11.51 -1.06 3.47
CA PHE A 78 -11.03 -1.40 4.83
C PHE A 78 -9.70 -0.69 5.13
N LEU A 79 -8.76 -0.73 4.18
CA LEU A 79 -7.49 -0.02 4.28
C LEU A 79 -7.70 1.48 4.46
N LYS A 80 -8.65 2.08 3.74
CA LYS A 80 -9.03 3.48 3.92
C LYS A 80 -9.42 3.76 5.36
N LEU A 81 -10.43 3.05 5.87
CA LEU A 81 -10.93 3.25 7.24
C LEU A 81 -9.84 3.06 8.30
N PHE A 82 -8.93 2.12 8.07
CA PHE A 82 -7.80 1.86 8.96
C PHE A 82 -6.79 3.02 8.93
N LEU A 83 -6.40 3.51 7.74
CA LEU A 83 -5.41 4.60 7.60
C LEU A 83 -5.96 5.96 8.05
N ASP A 84 -7.26 6.19 7.90
CA ASP A 84 -7.95 7.39 8.36
C ASP A 84 -7.80 7.58 9.89
N GLN A 85 -7.63 6.50 10.67
CA GLN A 85 -7.42 6.57 12.13
C GLN A 85 -6.06 7.17 12.53
N PHE A 86 -5.15 7.32 11.58
CA PHE A 86 -3.78 7.79 11.82
C PHE A 86 -3.47 9.12 11.12
N ASP A 87 -4.50 9.84 10.63
CA ASP A 87 -4.36 11.09 9.86
C ASP A 87 -3.38 10.95 8.68
N THR A 88 -3.48 9.82 7.98
CA THR A 88 -2.59 9.49 6.86
C THR A 88 -3.06 10.15 5.57
N ASN A 89 -2.17 10.86 4.89
CA ASN A 89 -2.42 11.37 3.54
C ASN A 89 -2.02 10.32 2.51
N VAL A 90 -2.96 9.87 1.69
CA VAL A 90 -2.67 8.98 0.56
C VAL A 90 -2.70 9.80 -0.73
N THR A 91 -1.67 9.64 -1.56
CA THR A 91 -1.57 10.32 -2.86
C THR A 91 -1.19 9.33 -3.96
N SER A 92 -1.81 9.47 -5.13
CA SER A 92 -1.49 8.63 -6.29
C SER A 92 -0.36 9.26 -7.11
N MET A 93 0.56 8.41 -7.58
CA MET A 93 1.64 8.82 -8.47
C MET A 93 1.50 8.11 -9.82
N LYS A 94 1.25 8.89 -10.87
CA LYS A 94 0.96 8.41 -12.24
C LYS A 94 2.04 7.52 -12.86
N ARG A 95 3.29 7.64 -12.40
CA ARG A 95 4.44 6.91 -12.95
C ARG A 95 4.93 5.79 -12.04
N LEU A 96 4.27 5.58 -10.92
CA LEU A 96 4.57 4.49 -10.02
C LEU A 96 3.75 3.28 -10.48
N THR A 97 4.45 2.23 -10.91
CA THR A 97 3.84 0.99 -11.36
C THR A 97 4.51 -0.19 -10.67
N TYR A 98 3.78 -1.29 -10.54
CA TYR A 98 4.30 -2.56 -10.03
C TYR A 98 3.88 -3.70 -10.95
N GLU A 99 4.70 -4.74 -10.99
CA GLU A 99 4.37 -5.95 -11.74
C GLU A 99 3.33 -6.76 -10.97
N GLN A 100 2.25 -7.16 -11.63
CA GLN A 100 1.31 -8.12 -11.06
C GLN A 100 1.76 -9.53 -11.49
N LEU A 101 2.10 -10.37 -10.52
CA LEU A 101 2.32 -11.78 -10.76
C LEU A 101 0.95 -12.44 -10.99
N PRO A 102 0.76 -13.22 -12.06
CA PRO A 102 -0.47 -13.98 -12.26
C PRO A 102 -0.73 -14.92 -11.08
N HIS A 103 -1.98 -15.00 -10.63
CA HIS A 103 -2.40 -15.88 -9.55
C HIS A 103 -3.90 -16.17 -9.71
N GLY A 104 -4.28 -17.44 -9.60
CA GLY A 104 -5.62 -17.93 -9.90
C GLY A 104 -5.62 -19.41 -10.31
N CYS A 105 -6.81 -19.98 -10.48
CA CYS A 105 -7.07 -21.40 -10.75
C CYS A 105 -6.32 -21.88 -12.01
N GLY A 106 -5.06 -22.31 -11.86
CA GLY A 106 -4.20 -22.74 -12.97
C GLY A 106 -2.73 -22.32 -12.86
N GLN A 107 -2.34 -21.43 -11.95
CA GLN A 107 -0.95 -20.98 -11.80
C GLN A 107 -0.50 -20.86 -10.33
N CYS A 108 -0.58 -21.95 -9.56
CA CYS A 108 0.06 -22.05 -8.25
C CYS A 108 0.97 -23.29 -8.21
N HIS A 109 2.27 -23.07 -7.97
CA HIS A 109 3.18 -23.97 -7.25
C HIS A 109 4.07 -23.10 -6.36
#